data_AF-A0A8H4B1D5-F1
#
_entry.id   AF-A0A8H4B1D5-F1
#
_cell.length_a   1.000
_cell.length_b   1.000
_cell.length_c   1.000
_cell.angle_alpha   90.00
_cell.angle_beta   90.00
_cell.angle_gamma   90.00
#
_symmetry.space_group_name_H-M   'P 1'
#
loop_
_entity.id
_entity.type
_entity.pdbx_description
1 polymer ?
#
loop_
_entity_poly.entity_id
_entity_poly.type
_entity_poly.pdbx_seq_one_letter_code
_entity_poly.pdbx_strand_id
1 'polypeptide(L)'
;MLWKCHQGHIWNTPFKNIKYSETWCPYCEGMPFQTKYSINDAHMIAKNRGEQCLSSSFINSMIPLQWRCAEGHEWTVSLVQIINSGSWCPHCAGNARCTIEDALDKWLKILRPNFRKTLEHPIGLELDIYYPEYGLAIEIQGVHFHKGDPNNFIKQRERDQRELGLTE
;
A
#
# COMPACT_ATOMS: atom_id res chain seq x y z
N MET A 1 -38.03 -12.47 -1.91
CA MET A 1 -38.02 -11.96 -3.29
C MET A 1 -37.15 -10.71 -3.29
N LEU A 2 -36.38 -10.49 -4.35
CA LEU A 2 -35.52 -9.32 -4.47
C LEU A 2 -36.33 -8.17 -5.10
N TRP A 3 -36.31 -6.99 -4.48
CA TRP A 3 -37.08 -5.82 -4.90
C TRP A 3 -36.14 -4.67 -5.22
N LYS A 4 -36.53 -3.81 -6.16
CA LYS A 4 -35.77 -2.61 -6.55
C LYS A 4 -36.73 -1.41 -6.65
N CYS A 5 -36.42 -0.30 -5.97
CA CYS A 5 -37.19 0.94 -6.13
C CYS A 5 -36.66 1.80 -7.29
N HIS A 6 -37.39 2.86 -7.65
CA HIS A 6 -36.98 3.79 -8.72
C HIS A 6 -35.67 4.54 -8.40
N GLN A 7 -35.33 4.70 -7.12
CA GLN A 7 -34.06 5.30 -6.64
C GLN A 7 -32.89 4.28 -6.62
N GLY A 8 -33.14 3.02 -7.00
CA GLY A 8 -32.09 2.01 -7.14
C GLY A 8 -31.76 1.20 -5.88
N HIS A 9 -32.46 1.41 -4.76
CA HIS A 9 -32.29 0.57 -3.56
C HIS A 9 -32.76 -0.86 -3.82
N ILE A 10 -32.01 -1.84 -3.32
CA ILE A 10 -32.30 -3.27 -3.46
C ILE A 10 -32.47 -3.92 -2.09
N TRP A 11 -33.55 -4.66 -1.88
CA TRP A 11 -33.77 -5.42 -0.64
C TRP A 11 -34.47 -6.75 -0.86
N ASN A 12 -34.33 -7.66 0.10
CA ASN A 12 -34.99 -8.95 0.09
C ASN A 12 -36.12 -8.99 1.12
N THR A 13 -37.35 -9.20 0.67
CA THR A 13 -38.49 -9.40 1.58
C THR A 13 -39.57 -10.25 0.90
N PRO A 14 -40.43 -10.97 1.65
CA PRO A 14 -41.62 -11.64 1.10
C PRO A 14 -42.65 -10.65 0.57
N PHE A 15 -43.42 -11.03 -0.45
CA PHE A 15 -44.46 -10.15 -1.05
C PHE A 15 -45.53 -9.70 -0.05
N LYS A 16 -45.90 -10.57 0.90
CA LYS A 16 -46.84 -10.21 1.98
C LYS A 16 -46.39 -8.95 2.74
N ASN A 17 -45.09 -8.78 2.97
CA ASN A 17 -44.57 -7.64 3.71
C ASN A 17 -44.63 -6.36 2.88
N ILE A 18 -44.63 -6.44 1.55
CA ILE A 18 -44.83 -5.26 0.69
C ILE A 18 -46.31 -4.93 0.59
N LYS A 19 -47.16 -5.94 0.39
CA LYS A 19 -48.61 -5.76 0.19
C LYS A 19 -49.29 -5.08 1.39
N TYR A 20 -48.84 -5.40 2.60
CA TYR A 20 -49.43 -4.89 3.85
C TYR A 20 -48.53 -3.85 4.54
N SER A 21 -47.41 -3.45 3.93
CA SER A 21 -46.60 -2.34 4.44
C SER A 21 -47.23 -1.02 4.03
N GLU A 22 -47.20 -0.03 4.93
CA GLU A 22 -47.59 1.35 4.64
C GLU A 22 -46.55 2.09 3.79
N THR A 23 -45.40 1.46 3.50
CA THR A 23 -44.31 2.02 2.69
C THR A 23 -43.88 1.07 1.58
N TRP A 24 -43.71 1.60 0.36
CA TRP A 24 -43.27 0.82 -0.81
C TRP A 24 -41.79 0.45 -0.74
N CYS A 25 -40.96 1.38 -0.28
CA CYS A 25 -39.52 1.19 -0.12
C CYS A 25 -39.14 1.62 1.30
N PRO A 26 -38.60 0.71 2.13
CA PRO A 26 -38.26 1.02 3.51
C PRO A 26 -37.15 2.08 3.63
N TYR A 27 -36.42 2.32 2.54
CA TYR A 27 -35.39 3.36 2.45
C TYR A 27 -35.91 4.71 1.91
N CYS A 28 -37.11 4.76 1.31
CA CYS A 28 -37.65 5.98 0.69
C CYS A 28 -38.65 6.73 1.58
N GLU A 29 -39.56 6.03 2.27
CA GLU A 29 -40.61 6.67 3.11
C GLU A 29 -40.42 6.49 4.61
N GLY A 30 -39.55 5.58 5.05
CA GLY A 30 -39.08 5.52 6.44
C GLY A 30 -37.91 6.48 6.64
N MET A 31 -38.13 7.63 7.30
CA MET A 31 -37.03 8.47 7.80
C MET A 31 -36.14 7.66 8.79
N PRO A 32 -34.84 7.99 8.96
CA PRO A 32 -33.78 7.79 8.00
C PRO A 32 -32.66 6.95 8.64
N PHE A 33 -32.36 5.77 8.09
CA PHE A 33 -30.92 5.51 7.84
C PHE A 33 -30.64 6.10 6.45
N GLN A 34 -30.90 7.40 6.29
CA GLN A 34 -30.26 8.15 5.22
C GLN A 34 -28.79 8.05 5.56
N THR A 35 -28.09 7.16 4.87
CA THR A 35 -26.66 7.34 4.72
C THR A 35 -26.56 8.72 4.09
N LYS A 36 -26.16 9.73 4.89
CA LYS A 36 -25.93 11.12 4.47
C LYS A 36 -25.11 11.23 3.17
N TYR A 37 -24.43 10.15 2.84
CA TYR A 37 -23.56 9.97 1.71
C TYR A 37 -23.99 8.75 0.89
N SER A 38 -23.72 8.83 -0.41
CA SER A 38 -23.86 7.80 -1.43
C SER A 38 -22.49 7.41 -1.99
N ILE A 39 -22.43 6.39 -2.85
CA ILE A 39 -21.18 6.07 -3.57
C ILE A 39 -20.69 7.24 -4.43
N ASN A 40 -21.63 8.00 -5.01
CA ASN A 40 -21.30 9.17 -5.83
C ASN A 40 -20.64 10.26 -4.98
N ASP A 41 -21.05 10.42 -3.71
CA ASP A 41 -20.39 11.35 -2.79
C ASP A 41 -18.96 10.91 -2.49
N ALA A 42 -18.73 9.61 -2.28
CA ALA A 42 -17.37 9.07 -2.11
C ALA A 42 -16.48 9.35 -3.34
N HIS A 43 -17.02 9.11 -4.55
CA HIS A 43 -16.33 9.38 -5.81
C HIS A 43 -16.06 10.88 -6.02
N MET A 44 -17.03 11.74 -5.68
CA MET A 44 -16.89 13.19 -5.79
C MET A 44 -15.87 13.74 -4.80
N ILE A 45 -15.86 13.27 -3.55
CA ILE A 45 -14.88 13.67 -2.54
C ILE A 45 -13.47 13.28 -2.99
N ALA A 46 -13.28 12.07 -3.52
CA ALA A 46 -12.00 11.65 -4.07
C ALA A 46 -11.58 12.56 -5.24
N LYS A 47 -12.49 12.78 -6.20
CA LYS A 47 -12.23 13.58 -7.39
C LYS A 47 -11.87 15.03 -7.07
N ASN A 48 -12.53 15.66 -6.10
CA ASN A 48 -12.24 17.03 -5.66
C ASN A 48 -10.82 17.18 -5.07
N ARG A 49 -10.21 16.08 -4.63
CA ARG A 49 -8.84 16.04 -4.14
C ARG A 49 -7.82 15.59 -5.19
N GLY A 50 -8.26 15.29 -6.41
CA GLY A 50 -7.41 14.71 -7.46
C GLY A 50 -7.10 13.22 -7.22
N GLU A 51 -7.91 12.54 -6.42
CA GLU A 51 -7.70 11.17 -5.97
C GLU A 51 -8.87 10.25 -6.37
N GLN A 52 -8.78 8.95 -6.07
CA GLN A 52 -9.73 7.95 -6.57
C GLN A 52 -10.36 7.12 -5.44
N CYS A 53 -11.66 6.87 -5.57
CA CYS A 53 -12.35 5.81 -4.83
C CYS A 53 -12.53 4.62 -5.79
N LEU A 54 -11.97 3.47 -5.42
CA LEU A 54 -11.95 2.27 -6.26
C LEU A 54 -13.20 1.39 -6.08
N SER A 55 -13.95 1.60 -5.00
CA SER A 55 -15.17 0.84 -4.73
C SER A 55 -16.30 1.21 -5.69
N SER A 56 -16.99 0.20 -6.22
CA SER A 56 -18.17 0.36 -7.08
C SER A 56 -19.50 0.27 -6.32
N SER A 57 -19.48 -0.27 -5.11
CA SER A 57 -20.65 -0.46 -4.26
C SER A 57 -20.50 0.28 -2.93
N PHE A 58 -21.61 0.82 -2.44
CA PHE A 58 -21.70 1.51 -1.16
C PHE A 58 -22.95 1.04 -0.44
N ILE A 59 -22.77 0.42 0.72
CA ILE A 59 -23.88 -0.05 1.55
C ILE A 59 -24.21 1.01 2.59
N ASN A 60 -23.21 1.50 3.31
CA ASN A 60 -23.34 2.63 4.22
C ASN A 60 -21.98 3.29 4.47
N SER A 61 -22.00 4.44 5.15
CA SER A 61 -20.83 5.29 5.36
C SER A 61 -19.82 4.74 6.39
N MET A 62 -20.20 3.70 7.15
CA MET A 62 -19.35 3.02 8.11
C MET A 62 -18.60 1.83 7.50
N ILE A 63 -19.11 1.28 6.39
CA ILE A 63 -18.47 0.17 5.70
C ILE A 63 -17.21 0.69 4.96
N PRO A 64 -16.07 -0.02 5.09
CA PRO A 64 -14.84 0.39 4.41
C PRO A 64 -14.98 0.41 2.89
N LEU A 65 -14.41 1.44 2.28
CA LEU A 65 -14.23 1.59 0.84
C LEU A 65 -12.73 1.54 0.51
N GLN A 66 -12.41 1.22 -0.73
CA GLN A 66 -11.05 1.26 -1.24
C GLN A 66 -10.76 2.61 -1.90
N TRP A 67 -9.59 3.15 -1.59
CA TRP A 67 -9.14 4.48 -2.00
C TRP A 67 -7.75 4.40 -2.60
N ARG A 68 -7.43 5.32 -3.51
CA ARG A 68 -6.11 5.49 -4.10
C ARG A 68 -5.74 6.95 -4.21
N CYS A 69 -4.54 7.31 -3.77
CA CYS A 69 -4.04 8.68 -3.88
C CYS A 69 -3.29 8.97 -5.18
N ALA A 70 -2.96 10.25 -5.39
CA ALA A 70 -2.20 10.68 -6.56
C ALA A 70 -0.81 10.01 -6.65
N GLU A 71 -0.19 9.70 -5.51
CA GLU A 71 1.07 8.94 -5.42
C GLU A 71 0.89 7.43 -5.64
N GLY A 72 -0.35 6.96 -5.88
CA GLY A 72 -0.65 5.57 -6.17
C GLY A 72 -0.81 4.67 -4.95
N HIS A 73 -0.70 5.18 -3.72
CA HIS A 73 -0.95 4.37 -2.52
C HIS A 73 -2.41 3.95 -2.45
N GLU A 74 -2.67 2.69 -2.10
CA GLU A 74 -4.01 2.15 -1.91
C GLU A 74 -4.26 1.83 -0.44
N TRP A 75 -5.44 2.20 0.07
CA TRP A 75 -5.83 1.87 1.43
C TRP A 75 -7.34 1.66 1.55
N THR A 76 -7.74 0.97 2.62
CA THR A 76 -9.14 0.64 2.89
C THR A 76 -9.59 1.34 4.16
N VAL A 77 -10.61 2.19 4.05
CA VAL A 77 -11.15 2.98 5.17
C VAL A 77 -12.60 3.39 4.87
N SER A 78 -13.40 3.59 5.92
CA SER A 78 -14.79 4.03 5.76
C SER A 78 -14.88 5.50 5.38
N LEU A 79 -15.98 5.87 4.69
CA LEU A 79 -16.21 7.24 4.27
C LEU A 79 -16.36 8.20 5.46
N VAL A 80 -17.05 7.78 6.54
CA VAL A 80 -17.16 8.59 7.77
C VAL A 80 -15.79 8.87 8.36
N GLN A 81 -14.94 7.85 8.40
CA GLN A 81 -13.60 8.03 8.93
C GLN A 81 -12.82 9.02 8.07
N ILE A 82 -12.87 8.93 6.75
CA ILE A 82 -12.23 9.90 5.85
C ILE A 82 -12.72 11.34 6.05
N ILE A 83 -14.02 11.54 6.26
CA ILE A 83 -14.59 12.87 6.42
C ILE A 83 -14.20 13.47 7.78
N ASN A 84 -14.12 12.62 8.82
CA ASN A 84 -13.78 13.03 10.17
C ASN A 84 -12.26 13.09 10.42
N SER A 85 -11.48 12.27 9.72
CA SER A 85 -10.03 12.26 9.81
C SER A 85 -9.48 13.36 8.92
N GLY A 86 -8.82 14.36 9.51
CA GLY A 86 -8.12 15.40 8.75
C GLY A 86 -7.00 14.85 7.85
N SER A 87 -6.65 13.57 7.97
CA SER A 87 -5.72 12.84 7.10
C SER A 87 -6.45 11.99 6.07
N TRP A 88 -5.90 11.94 4.86
CA TRP A 88 -6.53 11.25 3.73
C TRP A 88 -5.80 9.95 3.36
N CYS A 89 -4.52 10.05 2.99
CA CYS A 89 -3.68 8.89 2.72
C CYS A 89 -2.75 8.64 3.92
N PRO A 90 -2.78 7.45 4.55
CA PRO A 90 -1.91 7.14 5.68
C PRO A 90 -0.43 7.12 5.26
N HIS A 91 -0.12 6.70 4.03
CA HIS A 91 1.25 6.69 3.50
C HIS A 91 1.79 8.11 3.34
N CYS A 92 1.03 9.01 2.71
CA CYS A 92 1.44 10.41 2.55
C CYS A 92 1.52 11.15 3.90
N ALA A 93 0.68 10.78 4.86
CA ALA A 93 0.70 11.36 6.20
C ALA A 93 1.81 10.78 7.11
N GLY A 94 2.60 9.81 6.64
CA GLY A 94 3.61 9.14 7.46
C GLY A 94 3.05 8.23 8.56
N ASN A 95 1.75 7.94 8.52
CA ASN A 95 1.02 7.14 9.51
C ASN A 95 0.72 5.71 9.02
N ALA A 96 1.20 5.36 7.82
CA ALA A 96 1.09 4.00 7.33
C ALA A 96 1.86 3.06 8.26
N ARG A 97 1.20 1.98 8.66
CA ARG A 97 1.90 0.85 9.27
C ARG A 97 2.81 0.28 8.19
N CYS A 98 4.11 0.36 8.43
CA CYS A 98 5.11 -0.38 7.68
C CYS A 98 5.53 -1.58 8.50
N THR A 99 5.77 -2.71 7.84
CA THR A 99 6.45 -3.83 8.48
C THR A 99 7.96 -3.57 8.51
N ILE A 100 8.68 -4.42 9.24
CA ILE A 100 10.15 -4.39 9.22
C ILE A 100 10.64 -4.63 7.78
N GLU A 101 9.99 -5.51 7.03
CA GLU A 101 10.30 -5.80 5.63
C GLU A 101 10.09 -4.57 4.73
N ASP A 102 9.00 -3.81 4.91
CA ASP A 102 8.76 -2.57 4.15
C ASP A 102 9.83 -1.52 4.43
N ALA A 103 10.28 -1.41 5.69
CA ALA A 103 11.36 -0.51 6.07
C ALA A 103 12.68 -0.97 5.44
N LEU A 104 12.99 -2.27 5.49
CA LEU A 104 14.20 -2.83 4.89
C LEU A 104 14.23 -2.61 3.38
N ASP A 105 13.14 -2.85 2.65
CA ASP A 105 13.08 -2.63 1.19
C ASP A 105 13.32 -1.15 0.82
N LYS A 106 12.78 -0.23 1.61
CA LYS A 106 13.03 1.21 1.44
C LYS A 106 14.50 1.57 1.69
N TRP A 107 15.10 1.02 2.74
CA TRP A 107 16.50 1.25 3.08
C TRP A 107 17.46 0.63 2.05
N LEU A 108 17.21 -0.58 1.58
CA LEU A 108 18.02 -1.27 0.58
C LEU A 108 18.06 -0.51 -0.76
N LYS A 109 16.97 0.17 -1.14
CA LYS A 109 16.94 1.04 -2.33
C LYS A 109 17.82 2.30 -2.18
N ILE A 110 17.98 2.80 -0.97
CA ILE A 110 18.82 3.97 -0.66
C ILE A 110 20.30 3.56 -0.57
N LEU A 111 20.56 2.37 -0.03
CA LEU A 111 21.89 1.81 0.20
C LEU A 111 22.51 1.14 -1.04
N ARG A 112 22.09 1.49 -2.27
CA ARG A 112 22.82 1.07 -3.48
C ARG A 112 23.77 2.18 -3.95
N PRO A 113 25.04 2.20 -3.49
CA PRO A 113 26.07 3.04 -4.08
C PRO A 113 26.18 2.82 -5.60
N ASN A 114 26.69 3.83 -6.30
CA ASN A 114 27.14 3.67 -7.68
C ASN A 114 28.45 2.86 -7.69
N PHE A 115 28.33 1.54 -7.58
CA PHE A 115 29.47 0.64 -7.63
C PHE A 115 30.14 0.65 -9.00
N ARG A 116 31.46 0.44 -9.00
CA ARG A 116 32.26 0.38 -10.22
C ARG A 116 31.86 -0.86 -11.01
N LYS A 117 31.23 -0.63 -12.16
CA LYS A 117 30.84 -1.70 -13.10
C LYS A 117 32.07 -2.19 -13.83
N THR A 118 32.23 -3.51 -13.90
CA THR A 118 33.28 -4.16 -14.71
C THR A 118 32.62 -5.04 -15.78
N LEU A 119 33.40 -5.51 -16.76
CA LEU A 119 32.93 -6.49 -17.75
C LEU A 119 32.38 -7.77 -17.08
N GLU A 120 32.92 -8.14 -15.92
CA GLU A 120 32.50 -9.30 -15.14
C GLU A 120 31.26 -9.00 -14.27
N HIS A 121 31.11 -7.76 -13.81
CA HIS A 121 30.03 -7.32 -12.91
C HIS A 121 29.32 -6.08 -13.46
N PRO A 122 28.49 -6.23 -14.52
CA PRO A 122 27.88 -5.10 -15.23
C PRO A 122 26.83 -4.35 -14.42
N ILE A 123 26.30 -4.96 -13.36
CA ILE A 123 25.33 -4.37 -12.44
C ILE A 123 25.98 -3.69 -11.21
N GLY A 124 27.32 -3.76 -11.08
CA GLY A 124 28.05 -3.34 -9.88
C GLY A 124 28.24 -4.48 -8.89
N LEU A 125 29.12 -4.28 -7.92
CA LEU A 125 29.37 -5.20 -6.81
C LEU A 125 28.55 -4.75 -5.61
N GLU A 126 27.73 -5.60 -5.01
CA GLU A 126 26.80 -5.21 -3.94
C GLU A 126 27.46 -5.46 -2.58
N LEU A 127 27.68 -4.38 -1.79
CA LEU A 127 27.97 -4.47 -0.36
C LEU A 127 26.65 -4.43 0.41
N ASP A 128 26.44 -5.35 1.35
CA ASP A 128 25.16 -5.44 2.08
C ASP A 128 24.89 -4.20 2.96
N ILE A 129 25.92 -3.62 3.60
CA ILE A 129 25.85 -2.34 4.35
C ILE A 129 27.18 -1.58 4.22
N TYR A 130 27.17 -0.27 3.92
CA TYR A 130 28.37 0.57 3.86
C TYR A 130 28.22 1.86 4.68
N TYR A 131 29.23 2.16 5.51
CA TYR A 131 29.36 3.36 6.35
C TYR A 131 30.60 4.19 5.93
N PRO A 132 30.43 5.18 5.04
CA PRO A 132 31.54 5.95 4.47
C PRO A 132 32.31 6.77 5.51
N GLU A 133 31.63 7.30 6.53
CA GLU A 133 32.25 8.09 7.59
C GLU A 133 33.25 7.29 8.45
N TYR A 134 33.14 5.95 8.41
CA TYR A 134 34.02 5.03 9.12
C TYR A 134 34.90 4.18 8.18
N GLY A 135 34.75 4.33 6.85
CA GLY A 135 35.40 3.44 5.89
C GLY A 135 35.05 1.96 6.08
N LEU A 136 33.84 1.66 6.58
CA LEU A 136 33.43 0.33 7.03
C LEU A 136 32.35 -0.24 6.12
N ALA A 137 32.58 -1.44 5.59
CA ALA A 137 31.56 -2.23 4.90
C ALA A 137 31.26 -3.52 5.69
N ILE A 138 29.99 -3.92 5.73
CA ILE A 138 29.51 -5.15 6.36
C ILE A 138 28.83 -6.00 5.30
N GLU A 139 29.39 -7.18 5.05
CA GLU A 139 28.77 -8.26 4.27
C GLU A 139 28.00 -9.16 5.24
N ILE A 140 26.67 -9.16 5.16
CA ILE A 140 25.79 -9.95 6.02
C ILE A 140 25.82 -11.44 5.60
N GLN A 141 26.30 -11.77 4.38
CA GLN A 141 26.25 -13.14 3.85
C GLN A 141 27.60 -13.75 3.40
N GLY A 142 28.73 -13.33 3.99
CA GLY A 142 30.07 -13.69 3.49
C GLY A 142 30.56 -15.16 3.58
N VAL A 143 29.88 -16.06 4.33
CA VAL A 143 30.39 -17.45 4.51
C VAL A 143 29.38 -18.54 4.16
N HIS A 144 28.08 -18.32 4.41
CA HIS A 144 27.08 -19.39 4.29
C HIS A 144 26.73 -19.80 2.84
N PHE A 145 27.05 -18.98 1.83
CA PHE A 145 26.76 -19.27 0.43
C PHE A 145 27.94 -19.81 -0.39
N HIS A 146 29.15 -19.85 0.19
CA HIS A 146 30.23 -20.60 -0.43
C HIS A 146 29.92 -22.07 -0.21
N LYS A 147 29.59 -22.79 -1.28
CA LYS A 147 29.31 -24.24 -1.28
C LYS A 147 30.56 -25.07 -0.89
N GLY A 148 31.14 -24.82 0.27
CA GLY A 148 32.30 -25.51 0.83
C GLY A 148 33.64 -25.29 0.11
N ASP A 149 33.72 -24.48 -0.95
CA ASP A 149 34.98 -24.20 -1.66
C ASP A 149 35.70 -22.96 -1.06
N PRO A 150 36.87 -23.15 -0.41
CA PRO A 150 37.64 -22.06 0.19
C PRO A 150 38.12 -21.01 -0.81
N ASN A 151 38.24 -21.35 -2.10
CA ASN A 151 38.69 -20.42 -3.12
C ASN A 151 37.67 -19.32 -3.40
N ASN A 152 36.38 -19.58 -3.21
CA ASN A 152 35.34 -18.57 -3.42
C ASN A 152 35.40 -17.49 -2.33
N PHE A 153 35.76 -17.87 -1.10
CA PHE A 153 35.99 -16.94 -0.01
C PHE A 153 37.24 -16.07 -0.24
N ILE A 154 38.33 -16.64 -0.76
CA ILE A 154 39.54 -15.88 -1.10
C ILE A 154 39.23 -14.86 -2.21
N LYS A 155 38.53 -15.29 -3.27
CA LYS A 155 38.11 -14.40 -4.35
C LYS A 155 37.18 -13.29 -3.88
N GLN A 156 36.26 -13.58 -2.96
CA GLN A 156 35.42 -12.55 -2.34
C GLN A 156 36.26 -11.56 -1.53
N ARG A 157 37.18 -12.03 -0.69
CA ARG A 157 38.08 -11.14 0.08
C ARG A 157 38.94 -10.23 -0.79
N GLU A 158 39.49 -10.75 -1.89
CA GLU A 158 40.27 -9.95 -2.85
C GLU A 158 39.41 -8.88 -3.54
N ARG A 159 38.14 -9.22 -3.82
CA ARG A 159 37.16 -8.30 -4.40
C ARG A 159 36.81 -7.18 -3.41
N ASP A 160 36.51 -7.54 -2.16
CA ASP A 160 36.18 -6.58 -1.11
C ASP A 160 37.36 -5.62 -0.82
N GLN A 161 38.61 -6.11 -0.88
CA GLN A 161 39.81 -5.26 -0.77
C GLN A 161 39.99 -4.28 -1.93
N ARG A 162 39.59 -4.64 -3.14
CA ARG A 162 39.55 -3.73 -4.30
C ARG A 162 38.44 -2.68 -4.16
N GLU A 163 37.28 -3.07 -3.63
CA GLU A 163 36.16 -2.17 -3.38
C GLU A 163 36.47 -1.12 -2.31
N LEU A 164 37.24 -1.48 -1.29
CA LEU A 164 37.73 -0.56 -0.25
C LEU A 164 38.88 0.35 -0.72
N GLY A 165 39.39 0.20 -1.95
CA GLY A 165 40.51 0.98 -2.47
C GLY A 165 41.85 0.70 -1.77
N LEU A 166 41.99 -0.48 -1.15
CA LEU A 166 43.17 -0.88 -0.36
C LEU A 166 44.24 -1.63 -1.17
N THR A 167 44.07 -1.71 -2.49
CA THR A 167 45.06 -2.28 -3.41
C THR A 167 45.26 -1.31 -4.58
N GLU A 168 46.51 -0.86 -4.76
CA GLU A 168 46.96 -0.07 -5.91
C GLU A 168 47.01 -0.92 -7.19
#